data_AF-W6HY71-F1
#
_entry.id   AF-W6HY71-F1
#
_cell.length_a   1.000
_cell.length_b   1.000
_cell.length_c   1.000
_cell.angle_alpha   90.00
_cell.angle_beta   90.00
_cell.angle_gamma   90.00
#
_symmetry.space_group_name_H-M   'P 1'
#
loop_
_entity.id
_entity.type
_entity.pdbx_description
1 polymer ?
#
loop_
_entity_poly.entity_id
_entity_poly.type
_entity_poly.pdbx_seq_one_letter_code
_entity_poly.pdbx_strand_id
1 'polypeptide(L)'
;MLRTQDGVQARRGGLDLTISLTADQVDALGTSARELAEALDTVLVAIAAWRSGKDPVPAGGVSMKDRPVTAGVDWQDWVLSDVAALLARLEGVQAAAIRAHAELGGTFGKLAANLGVPRATAQSRRGELQDKKRTPAELWATGGHGPVDHPGTKVPMNMRSWSVPWHGYLPVDITPPELRPNGLAASVAEGWAEPAETPDDVLDMRDRLAAALVPFDLDERGWPLHPNGRTGRTGRNLGKWGENQAADPIVVAGDGADRKILLIRRDDIGAWAIPGGMVDPGETAPKTLVRELREETGVDLTDTTPVILSRVVVSDWRNTDHAWVASTAALFQLPDVVPATAGDDATDARWFRFVDVAQLADKLAADGGLYEAHLPLLTQAADYLAAR
;
A
#
# COMPACT_ATOMS: atom_id res chain seq x y z
N MET A 1 16.52 0.87 23.36
CA MET A 1 15.91 -0.05 24.35
C MET A 1 15.14 0.78 25.37
N LEU A 2 13.82 0.56 25.52
CA LEU A 2 12.89 1.31 26.38
C LEU A 2 12.79 0.69 27.79
N ARG A 3 12.68 1.51 28.86
CA ARG A 3 12.19 1.06 30.19
C ARG A 3 11.30 2.08 30.90
N THR A 4 10.39 1.54 31.71
CA THR A 4 9.16 2.12 32.29
C THR A 4 9.37 2.93 33.59
N GLN A 5 8.29 3.59 34.02
CA GLN A 5 8.12 4.68 34.99
C GLN A 5 8.78 4.63 36.40
N ASP A 6 9.60 3.65 36.77
CA ASP A 6 10.09 3.51 38.15
C ASP A 6 11.56 3.89 38.39
N GLY A 7 12.02 4.96 37.71
CA GLY A 7 13.00 5.90 38.25
C GLY A 7 14.27 5.38 38.95
N VAL A 8 15.07 4.50 38.34
CA VAL A 8 16.45 4.26 38.79
C VAL A 8 17.46 4.54 37.67
N GLN A 9 18.29 5.57 37.91
CA GLN A 9 19.35 6.06 37.02
C GLN A 9 20.43 5.00 36.74
N ALA A 10 20.72 4.76 35.46
CA ALA A 10 21.98 4.15 35.05
C ALA A 10 23.05 5.24 34.86
N ARG A 11 23.97 5.35 35.82
CA ARG A 11 25.20 6.15 35.71
C ARG A 11 26.13 5.54 34.66
N ARG A 12 26.09 6.05 33.42
CA ARG A 12 27.22 6.20 32.48
C ARG A 12 26.75 6.97 31.24
N GLY A 13 26.65 8.30 31.36
CA GLY A 13 26.70 9.26 30.25
C GLY A 13 25.81 9.09 29.00
N GLY A 14 24.87 8.14 28.97
CA GLY A 14 23.92 7.98 27.88
C GLY A 14 22.95 9.16 27.88
N LEU A 15 22.79 9.80 26.73
CA LEU A 15 21.69 10.72 26.47
C LEU A 15 20.56 9.90 25.85
N ASP A 16 19.40 9.88 26.49
CA ASP A 16 18.20 9.31 25.91
C ASP A 16 17.58 10.34 24.96
N LEU A 17 17.54 10.03 23.66
CA LEU A 17 16.76 10.79 22.69
C LEU A 17 15.31 10.32 22.77
N THR A 18 14.45 11.11 23.43
CA THR A 18 13.02 10.83 23.48
C THR A 18 12.30 11.68 22.42
N ILE A 19 11.76 11.04 21.39
CA ILE A 19 10.86 11.69 20.44
C ILE A 19 9.43 11.44 20.93
N SER A 20 8.75 12.51 21.34
CA SER A 20 7.35 12.46 21.72
C SER A 20 6.48 12.81 20.52
N LEU A 21 5.62 11.88 20.12
CA LEU A 21 4.67 12.05 19.04
C LEU A 21 3.26 12.08 19.64
N THR A 22 2.38 12.91 19.09
CA THR A 22 0.95 12.83 19.39
C THR A 22 0.38 11.53 18.81
N ALA A 23 -0.79 11.08 19.29
CA ALA A 23 -1.47 9.93 18.71
C ALA A 23 -1.68 10.11 17.19
N ASP A 24 -2.09 11.29 16.74
CA ASP A 24 -2.23 11.62 15.32
C ASP A 24 -0.91 11.51 14.55
N GLN A 25 0.22 11.87 15.16
CA GLN A 25 1.54 11.75 14.54
C GLN A 25 2.03 10.31 14.49
N VAL A 26 1.71 9.49 15.51
CA VAL A 26 2.01 8.05 15.51
C VAL A 26 1.20 7.35 14.43
N ASP A 27 -0.10 7.66 14.34
CA ASP A 27 -0.99 7.10 13.33
C ASP A 27 -0.57 7.51 11.91
N ALA A 28 -0.18 8.78 11.71
CA ALA A 28 0.30 9.29 10.42
C ALA A 28 1.66 8.70 10.01
N LEU A 29 2.52 8.36 10.97
CA LEU A 29 3.82 7.75 10.69
C LEU A 29 3.77 6.23 10.54
N GLY A 30 2.73 5.56 11.06
CA GLY A 30 2.57 4.10 10.97
C GLY A 30 3.82 3.33 11.42
N THR A 31 4.21 2.32 10.66
CA THR A 31 5.46 1.57 10.88
C THR A 31 6.72 2.39 10.59
N SER A 32 6.62 3.47 9.82
CA SER A 32 7.75 4.32 9.45
C SER A 32 8.36 5.07 10.63
N ALA A 33 7.63 5.28 11.73
CA ALA A 33 8.20 5.81 12.97
C ALA A 33 9.31 4.90 13.53
N ARG A 34 9.11 3.58 13.41
CA ARG A 34 10.10 2.58 13.82
C ARG A 34 11.29 2.57 12.86
N GLU A 35 11.05 2.60 11.56
CA GLU A 35 12.12 2.61 10.54
C GLU A 35 13.00 3.86 10.65
N LEU A 36 12.41 5.04 10.88
CA LEU A 36 13.15 6.28 11.10
C LEU A 36 13.97 6.22 12.39
N ALA A 37 13.43 5.63 13.46
CA ALA A 37 14.16 5.42 14.70
C ALA A 37 15.31 4.43 14.51
N GLU A 38 15.11 3.34 13.76
CA GLU A 38 16.15 2.36 13.44
C GLU A 38 17.24 2.94 12.52
N ALA A 39 16.87 3.77 11.54
CA ALA A 39 17.84 4.48 10.69
C ALA A 39 18.65 5.52 11.49
N LEU A 40 18.00 6.28 12.38
CA LEU A 40 18.68 7.24 13.24
C LEU A 40 19.62 6.55 14.24
N ASP A 41 19.17 5.46 14.86
CA ASP A 41 19.98 4.61 15.75
C ASP A 41 21.22 4.08 15.01
N THR A 42 21.02 3.54 13.81
CA THR A 42 22.08 3.06 12.93
C THR A 42 23.13 4.13 12.62
N VAL A 43 22.69 5.34 12.25
CA VAL A 43 23.60 6.46 11.96
C VAL A 43 24.40 6.88 13.21
N LEU A 44 23.75 6.94 14.37
CA LEU A 44 24.42 7.30 15.63
C LEU A 44 25.45 6.24 16.04
N VAL A 45 25.11 4.96 15.90
CA VAL A 45 25.99 3.83 16.16
C VAL A 45 27.19 3.83 15.20
N ALA A 46 26.95 4.12 13.92
CA ALA A 46 27.98 4.24 12.89
C ALA A 46 28.97 5.38 13.19
N ILE A 47 28.46 6.56 13.58
CA ILE A 47 29.31 7.70 13.97
C ILE A 47 30.16 7.34 15.19
N ALA A 48 29.60 6.64 16.17
CA ALA A 48 30.33 6.18 17.35
C ALA A 48 31.42 5.16 16.99
N ALA A 49 31.12 4.21 16.12
CA ALA A 49 32.09 3.23 15.60
C ALA A 49 33.23 3.92 14.84
N TRP A 50 32.89 4.80 13.90
CA TRP A 50 33.86 5.53 13.08
C TRP A 50 34.79 6.42 13.93
N ARG A 51 34.24 7.10 14.94
CA ARG A 51 35.03 7.96 15.84
C ARG A 51 35.87 7.18 16.85
N SER A 52 35.43 5.98 17.23
CA SER A 52 36.14 5.16 18.21
C SER A 52 37.12 4.16 17.58
N GLY A 53 37.01 3.92 16.28
CA GLY A 53 37.80 2.90 15.57
C GLY A 53 37.48 1.47 16.01
N LYS A 54 36.28 1.24 16.59
CA LYS A 54 35.86 -0.05 17.14
C LYS A 54 34.56 -0.50 16.50
N ASP A 55 34.42 -1.82 16.35
CA ASP A 55 33.17 -2.45 15.97
C ASP A 55 32.07 -2.10 17.00
N PRO A 56 30.91 -1.62 16.55
CA PRO A 56 29.82 -1.22 17.45
C PRO A 56 29.16 -2.37 18.21
N VAL A 57 29.42 -3.64 17.88
CA VAL A 57 28.79 -4.79 18.55
C VAL A 57 29.51 -5.12 19.87
N PRO A 58 28.85 -5.05 21.04
CA PRO A 58 29.47 -5.41 22.30
C PRO A 58 29.54 -6.94 22.47
N ALA A 59 30.63 -7.42 23.08
CA ALA A 59 30.75 -8.78 23.57
C ALA A 59 29.65 -9.05 24.62
N GLY A 60 28.55 -9.70 24.21
CA GLY A 60 27.44 -10.12 25.08
C GLY A 60 26.07 -9.49 24.79
N GLY A 61 25.94 -8.61 23.79
CA GLY A 61 24.63 -8.28 23.21
C GLY A 61 24.21 -9.33 22.18
N VAL A 62 22.91 -9.43 21.89
CA VAL A 62 22.36 -10.36 20.86
C VAL A 62 23.25 -10.34 19.63
N SER A 63 23.71 -11.53 19.23
CA SER A 63 24.68 -11.70 18.16
C SER A 63 24.12 -11.14 16.85
N MET A 64 24.94 -10.41 16.08
CA MET A 64 24.67 -10.12 14.67
C MET A 64 24.51 -11.39 13.80
N LYS A 65 24.74 -12.59 14.34
CA LYS A 65 24.44 -13.87 13.69
C LYS A 65 22.95 -14.24 13.70
N ASP A 66 22.14 -13.60 14.54
CA ASP A 66 20.70 -13.86 14.65
C ASP A 66 19.84 -12.88 13.83
N ARG A 67 20.47 -11.92 13.13
CA ARG A 67 19.90 -11.27 11.94
C ARG A 67 20.51 -11.96 10.71
N PRO A 68 19.77 -12.12 9.60
CA PRO A 68 20.29 -12.70 8.37
C PRO A 68 21.26 -11.71 7.72
N VAL A 69 22.41 -11.48 8.34
CA VAL A 69 23.56 -10.86 7.71
C VAL A 69 24.11 -11.94 6.79
N THR A 70 23.81 -11.81 5.51
CA THR A 70 24.56 -12.48 4.44
C THR A 70 26.05 -12.35 4.76
N ALA A 71 26.73 -13.47 4.96
CA ALA A 71 28.17 -13.50 5.18
C ALA A 71 28.86 -12.69 4.05
N GLY A 72 29.44 -11.53 4.40
CA GLY A 72 30.26 -10.74 3.47
C GLY A 72 29.88 -9.27 3.26
N VAL A 73 28.85 -8.72 3.91
CA VAL A 73 28.59 -7.26 3.83
C VAL A 73 29.43 -6.54 4.89
N ASP A 74 30.31 -5.64 4.45
CA ASP A 74 31.08 -4.77 5.35
C ASP A 74 30.09 -3.83 6.07
N TRP A 75 30.24 -3.63 7.38
CA TRP A 75 29.36 -2.75 8.15
C TRP A 75 29.37 -1.32 7.59
N GLN A 76 30.44 -0.95 6.88
CA GLN A 76 30.58 0.31 6.15
C GLN A 76 29.57 0.44 5.01
N ASP A 77 29.31 -0.63 4.24
CA ASP A 77 28.35 -0.63 3.13
C ASP A 77 26.91 -0.52 3.63
N TRP A 78 26.62 -1.16 4.77
CA TRP A 78 25.33 -1.03 5.45
C TRP A 78 25.09 0.41 5.92
N VAL A 79 26.08 1.04 6.54
CA VAL A 79 26.00 2.45 6.96
C VAL A 79 25.76 3.37 5.77
N LEU A 80 26.48 3.15 4.67
CA LEU A 80 26.30 3.94 3.45
C LEU A 80 24.87 3.82 2.90
N SER A 81 24.30 2.61 2.90
CA SER A 81 22.93 2.38 2.43
C SER A 81 21.88 3.07 3.31
N ASP A 82 22.00 2.92 4.64
CA ASP A 82 21.01 3.47 5.57
C ASP A 82 21.09 5.01 5.64
N VAL A 83 22.30 5.57 5.58
CA VAL A 83 22.51 7.02 5.49
C VAL A 83 21.91 7.56 4.19
N ALA A 84 22.13 6.90 3.05
CA ALA A 84 21.57 7.32 1.76
C ALA A 84 20.04 7.29 1.79
N ALA A 85 19.43 6.26 2.39
CA ALA A 85 17.99 6.15 2.55
C ALA A 85 17.41 7.25 3.46
N LEU A 86 18.10 7.61 4.54
CA LEU A 86 17.71 8.72 5.41
C LEU A 86 17.80 10.07 4.68
N LEU A 87 18.88 10.31 3.94
CA LEU A 87 19.06 11.55 3.16
C LEU A 87 17.96 11.71 2.12
N ALA A 88 17.66 10.66 1.34
CA ALA A 88 16.60 10.68 0.35
C ALA A 88 15.24 11.04 0.98
N ARG A 89 14.90 10.46 2.14
CA ARG A 89 13.67 10.76 2.90
C ARG A 89 13.61 12.21 3.37
N LEU A 90 14.70 12.74 3.92
CA LEU A 90 14.79 14.14 4.37
C LEU A 90 14.67 15.13 3.20
N GLU A 91 15.28 14.82 2.07
CA GLU A 91 15.16 15.60 0.83
C GLU A 91 13.71 15.57 0.31
N GLY A 92 13.06 14.41 0.35
CA GLY A 92 11.65 14.25 0.03
C GLY A 92 10.73 15.14 0.88
N VAL A 93 10.93 15.15 2.21
CA VAL A 93 10.19 16.02 3.15
C VAL A 93 10.42 17.49 2.84
N GLN A 94 11.65 17.89 2.55
CA GLN A 94 11.95 19.27 2.22
C GLN A 94 11.29 19.68 0.89
N ALA A 95 11.34 18.85 -0.15
CA ALA A 95 10.70 19.11 -1.44
C ALA A 95 9.18 19.27 -1.29
N ALA A 96 8.54 18.35 -0.56
CA ALA A 96 7.13 18.39 -0.21
C ALA A 96 6.74 19.70 0.50
N ALA A 97 7.50 20.09 1.53
CA ALA A 97 7.25 21.31 2.28
C ALA A 97 7.41 22.58 1.42
N ILE A 98 8.36 22.60 0.48
CA ILE A 98 8.54 23.72 -0.46
C ILE A 98 7.32 23.85 -1.39
N ARG A 99 6.77 22.74 -1.89
CA ARG A 99 5.55 22.74 -2.73
C ARG A 99 4.31 23.15 -1.94
N ALA A 100 4.11 22.61 -0.74
CA ALA A 100 2.98 23.00 0.10
C ALA A 100 3.03 24.51 0.44
N HIS A 101 4.21 25.04 0.78
CA HIS A 101 4.41 26.47 0.96
C HIS A 101 4.07 27.27 -0.30
N ALA A 102 4.33 26.71 -1.48
CA ALA A 102 4.02 27.32 -2.76
C ALA A 102 2.50 27.41 -3.03
N GLU A 103 1.80 26.30 -2.84
CA GLU A 103 0.36 26.13 -3.06
C GLU A 103 -0.47 27.01 -2.12
N LEU A 104 -0.02 27.16 -0.87
CA LEU A 104 -0.65 28.04 0.13
C LEU A 104 -0.35 29.55 -0.09
N GLY A 105 0.18 29.93 -1.26
CA GLY A 105 0.47 31.32 -1.59
C GLY A 105 1.69 31.91 -0.87
N GLY A 106 2.57 31.07 -0.34
CA GLY A 106 3.75 31.50 0.42
C GLY A 106 4.76 32.28 -0.40
N THR A 107 5.29 33.36 0.18
CA THR A 107 6.27 34.24 -0.49
C THR A 107 7.68 33.65 -0.48
N PHE A 108 8.52 34.03 -1.46
CA PHE A 108 9.94 33.63 -1.49
C PHE A 108 10.74 34.17 -0.30
N GLY A 109 10.35 35.32 0.27
CA GLY A 109 10.99 35.85 1.47
C GLY A 109 10.77 34.96 2.69
N LYS A 110 9.53 34.48 2.90
CA LYS A 110 9.20 33.55 3.98
C LYS A 110 9.82 32.17 3.75
N LEU A 111 9.87 31.70 2.50
CA LEU A 111 10.54 30.45 2.15
C LEU A 111 12.05 30.51 2.45
N ALA A 112 12.72 31.59 2.05
CA ALA A 112 14.14 31.81 2.29
C ALA A 112 14.48 31.84 3.78
N ALA A 113 13.66 32.53 4.58
CA ALA A 113 13.80 32.58 6.03
C ALA A 113 13.66 31.18 6.67
N ASN A 114 12.65 30.40 6.27
CA ASN A 114 12.42 29.05 6.79
C ASN A 114 13.53 28.06 6.42
N LEU A 115 14.10 28.19 5.22
CA LEU A 115 15.19 27.32 4.74
C LEU A 115 16.58 27.78 5.22
N GLY A 116 16.71 28.98 5.79
CA GLY A 116 18.01 29.55 6.18
C GLY A 116 18.93 29.85 5.01
N VAL A 117 18.38 30.18 3.82
CA VAL A 117 19.15 30.41 2.58
C VAL A 117 18.83 31.77 1.95
N PRO A 118 19.67 32.30 1.05
CA PRO A 118 19.35 33.50 0.29
C PRO A 118 18.08 33.36 -0.54
N ARG A 119 17.36 34.47 -0.77
CA ARG A 119 16.12 34.51 -1.55
C ARG A 119 16.28 33.90 -2.95
N ALA A 120 17.41 34.16 -3.61
CA ALA A 120 17.71 33.60 -4.93
C ALA A 120 17.78 32.06 -4.91
N THR A 121 18.39 31.48 -3.87
CA THR A 121 18.47 30.03 -3.66
C THR A 121 17.08 29.42 -3.41
N ALA A 122 16.25 30.07 -2.60
CA ALA A 122 14.88 29.62 -2.35
C ALA A 122 14.01 29.69 -3.63
N GLN A 123 14.22 30.71 -4.47
CA GLN A 123 13.56 30.83 -5.75
C GLN A 123 13.99 29.73 -6.73
N SER A 124 15.29 29.45 -6.84
CA SER A 124 15.83 28.35 -7.67
C SER A 124 15.24 27.01 -7.24
N ARG A 125 15.32 26.68 -5.94
CA ARG A 125 14.82 25.40 -5.40
C ARG A 125 13.33 25.20 -5.66
N ARG A 126 12.50 26.24 -5.48
CA ARG A 126 11.07 26.15 -5.78
C ARG A 126 10.83 26.01 -7.29
N GLY A 127 11.55 26.76 -8.12
CA GLY A 127 11.43 26.69 -9.58
C GLY A 127 11.82 25.31 -10.13
N GLU A 128 12.93 24.74 -9.64
CA GLU A 128 13.36 23.39 -10.02
C GLU A 128 12.34 22.31 -9.67
N LEU A 129 11.54 22.51 -8.63
CA LEU A 129 10.49 21.58 -8.25
C LEU A 129 9.24 21.74 -9.14
N GLN A 130 8.86 22.95 -9.55
CA GLN A 130 7.62 23.19 -10.29
C GLN A 130 7.45 22.27 -11.51
N ASP A 131 8.53 22.01 -12.25
CA ASP A 131 8.48 21.23 -13.50
C ASP A 131 8.98 19.78 -13.35
N LYS A 132 9.46 19.39 -12.15
CA LYS A 132 9.94 18.03 -11.87
C LYS A 132 8.82 17.16 -11.29
N LYS A 133 8.71 15.92 -11.80
CA LYS A 133 7.91 14.86 -11.17
C LYS A 133 8.36 14.65 -9.72
N ARG A 134 7.40 14.36 -8.84
CA ARG A 134 7.68 14.06 -7.43
C ARG A 134 8.51 12.77 -7.34
N THR A 135 9.54 12.77 -6.50
CA THR A 135 10.36 11.58 -6.27
C THR A 135 9.63 10.58 -5.37
N PRO A 136 10.00 9.28 -5.36
CA PRO A 136 9.43 8.32 -4.41
C PRO A 136 9.56 8.77 -2.94
N ALA A 137 10.65 9.45 -2.58
CA ALA A 137 10.85 9.98 -1.23
C ALA A 137 9.97 11.22 -0.94
N GLU A 138 9.66 12.03 -1.94
CA GLU A 138 8.72 13.15 -1.82
C GLU A 138 7.28 12.65 -1.72
N LEU A 139 6.92 11.66 -2.53
CA LEU A 139 5.65 10.93 -2.44
C LEU A 139 5.55 10.25 -1.07
N TRP A 140 6.66 9.66 -0.59
CA TRP A 140 6.78 9.14 0.76
C TRP A 140 6.50 10.18 1.84
N ALA A 141 7.15 11.34 1.75
CA ALA A 141 6.98 12.43 2.71
C ALA A 141 5.59 13.09 2.68
N THR A 142 4.88 12.96 1.57
CA THR A 142 3.49 13.40 1.39
C THR A 142 2.47 12.28 1.58
N GLY A 143 2.91 11.07 1.94
CA GLY A 143 2.04 9.91 2.19
C GLY A 143 2.42 8.63 1.45
N GLY A 144 3.69 8.19 1.47
CA GLY A 144 4.09 6.86 0.96
C GLY A 144 3.81 5.77 1.97
N HIS A 145 2.55 5.71 2.32
CA HIS A 145 1.69 4.61 2.65
C HIS A 145 0.34 5.29 2.53
N GLY A 146 -0.33 5.11 1.39
CA GLY A 146 -1.71 5.53 1.32
C GLY A 146 -2.60 4.37 1.74
N PRO A 147 -3.14 4.30 2.98
CA PRO A 147 -4.56 4.53 3.05
C PRO A 147 -4.73 5.95 2.53
N VAL A 148 -5.24 6.10 1.31
CA VAL A 148 -5.34 7.41 0.66
C VAL A 148 -5.80 8.47 1.65
N ASP A 149 -5.07 9.58 1.72
CA ASP A 149 -5.69 10.88 1.92
C ASP A 149 -6.54 11.17 0.67
N HIS A 150 -7.58 10.37 0.49
CA HIS A 150 -8.83 10.92 0.02
C HIS A 150 -9.48 11.51 1.25
N PRO A 151 -9.94 12.77 1.18
CA PRO A 151 -10.57 13.41 2.32
C PRO A 151 -11.66 12.46 2.82
N GLY A 152 -11.66 12.18 4.12
CA GLY A 152 -12.54 11.19 4.72
C GLY A 152 -12.67 11.44 6.22
N THR A 153 -13.84 11.17 6.76
CA THR A 153 -14.11 11.27 8.19
C THR A 153 -13.33 10.18 8.91
N LYS A 154 -12.54 10.54 9.93
CA LYS A 154 -11.92 9.53 10.80
C LYS A 154 -13.03 8.67 11.42
N VAL A 155 -13.00 7.36 11.18
CA VAL A 155 -13.95 6.37 11.72
C VAL A 155 -13.27 5.59 12.85
N PRO A 156 -13.60 5.87 14.13
CA PRO A 156 -13.16 5.04 15.24
C PRO A 156 -13.59 3.60 15.07
N MET A 157 -12.75 2.63 15.47
CA MET A 157 -13.05 1.20 15.28
C MET A 157 -14.40 0.79 15.88
N ASN A 158 -14.74 1.31 17.06
CA ASN A 158 -16.02 1.05 17.73
C ASN A 158 -17.24 1.70 17.05
N MET A 159 -17.01 2.64 16.12
CA MET A 159 -18.06 3.33 15.35
C MET A 159 -18.14 2.81 13.90
N ARG A 160 -17.31 1.84 13.52
CA ARG A 160 -17.23 1.33 12.15
C ARG A 160 -18.50 0.57 11.74
N SER A 161 -19.04 -0.27 12.61
CA SER A 161 -20.24 -1.07 12.29
C SER A 161 -21.46 -0.19 12.01
N TRP A 162 -22.18 -0.48 10.92
CA TRP A 162 -23.46 0.17 10.59
C TRP A 162 -24.52 0.00 11.69
N SER A 163 -24.46 -1.10 12.45
CA SER A 163 -25.35 -1.36 13.58
C SER A 163 -25.18 -0.40 14.75
N VAL A 164 -24.06 0.34 14.79
CA VAL A 164 -23.81 1.37 15.81
C VAL A 164 -24.39 2.70 15.30
N PRO A 165 -25.38 3.29 16.01
CA PRO A 165 -25.94 4.57 15.62
C PRO A 165 -24.87 5.67 15.66
N TRP A 166 -24.73 6.42 14.58
CA TRP A 166 -23.85 7.59 14.51
C TRP A 166 -24.53 8.72 13.72
N HIS A 167 -25.41 9.45 14.40
CA HIS A 167 -26.23 10.50 13.78
C HIS A 167 -25.45 11.67 13.18
N GLY A 168 -24.20 11.88 13.59
CA GLY A 168 -23.30 12.93 13.07
C GLY A 168 -22.24 12.42 12.11
N TYR A 169 -22.38 11.20 11.57
CA TYR A 169 -21.46 10.67 10.59
C TYR A 169 -21.61 11.44 9.26
N LEU A 170 -20.56 12.17 8.88
CA LEU A 170 -20.53 13.03 7.69
C LEU A 170 -19.36 12.61 6.79
N PRO A 171 -19.48 11.46 6.07
CA PRO A 171 -18.44 10.98 5.18
C PRO A 171 -18.17 11.99 4.07
N VAL A 172 -16.94 11.99 3.58
CA VAL A 172 -16.56 12.88 2.49
C VAL A 172 -16.78 12.20 1.16
N ASP A 173 -17.40 12.90 0.22
CA ASP A 173 -17.57 12.42 -1.15
C ASP A 173 -16.24 12.46 -1.91
N ILE A 174 -15.75 11.28 -2.30
CA ILE A 174 -14.48 11.12 -3.01
C ILE A 174 -14.68 10.87 -4.51
N THR A 175 -15.88 11.07 -5.03
CA THR A 175 -16.19 10.82 -6.44
C THR A 175 -15.32 11.69 -7.34
N PRO A 176 -14.46 11.10 -8.19
CA PRO A 176 -13.55 11.87 -9.03
C PRO A 176 -14.34 12.57 -10.17
N PRO A 177 -13.83 13.67 -10.76
CA PRO A 177 -14.55 14.46 -11.74
C PRO A 177 -15.12 13.67 -12.93
N GLU A 178 -14.41 12.63 -13.37
CA GLU A 178 -14.80 11.71 -14.45
C GLU A 178 -16.04 10.87 -14.11
N LEU A 179 -16.34 10.64 -12.84
CA LEU A 179 -17.54 9.91 -12.40
C LEU A 179 -18.70 10.84 -11.96
N ARG A 180 -18.52 12.16 -12.08
CA ARG A 180 -19.54 13.19 -11.82
C ARG A 180 -20.35 13.50 -13.10
N PRO A 181 -21.51 14.18 -13.01
CA PRO A 181 -22.40 14.44 -14.17
C PRO A 181 -21.72 14.88 -15.46
N ASN A 182 -20.74 15.77 -15.36
CA ASN A 182 -20.06 16.34 -16.53
C ASN A 182 -19.04 15.38 -17.16
N GLY A 183 -18.50 14.42 -16.41
CA GLY A 183 -17.50 13.46 -16.88
C GLY A 183 -18.08 12.08 -17.19
N LEU A 184 -19.18 11.70 -16.53
CA LEU A 184 -19.65 10.32 -16.49
C LEU A 184 -19.96 9.74 -17.87
N ALA A 185 -20.54 10.54 -18.77
CA ALA A 185 -20.85 10.09 -20.12
C ALA A 185 -19.61 9.60 -20.89
N ALA A 186 -18.43 10.19 -20.65
CA ALA A 186 -17.18 9.75 -21.27
C ALA A 186 -16.72 8.40 -20.70
N SER A 187 -16.71 8.26 -19.37
CA SER A 187 -16.33 7.00 -18.69
C SER A 187 -17.26 5.84 -19.04
N VAL A 188 -18.56 6.12 -19.25
CA VAL A 188 -19.54 5.14 -19.73
C VAL A 188 -19.24 4.76 -21.19
N ALA A 189 -18.90 5.73 -22.05
CA ALA A 189 -18.54 5.46 -23.44
C ALA A 189 -17.25 4.66 -23.59
N GLU A 190 -16.31 4.80 -22.65
CA GLU A 190 -15.09 3.99 -22.54
C GLU A 190 -15.36 2.57 -21.99
N GLY A 191 -16.54 2.32 -21.42
CA GLY A 191 -17.01 0.99 -21.04
C GLY A 191 -16.60 0.52 -19.64
N TRP A 192 -15.90 1.34 -18.85
CA TRP A 192 -15.44 0.95 -17.51
C TRP A 192 -16.35 1.42 -16.37
N ALA A 193 -17.25 2.39 -16.61
CA ALA A 193 -18.19 2.92 -15.62
C ALA A 193 -19.66 2.72 -16.03
N GLU A 194 -20.54 2.61 -15.04
CA GLU A 194 -21.98 2.53 -15.25
C GLU A 194 -22.64 3.92 -15.30
N PRO A 195 -23.77 4.09 -16.01
CA PRO A 195 -24.39 5.40 -16.22
C PRO A 195 -25.14 5.95 -15.01
N ALA A 196 -25.33 5.16 -13.95
CA ALA A 196 -26.01 5.59 -12.73
C ALA A 196 -25.19 6.65 -12.01
N GLU A 197 -25.66 7.90 -11.94
CA GLU A 197 -24.96 8.99 -11.24
C GLU A 197 -24.93 8.73 -9.73
N THR A 198 -26.04 8.23 -9.18
CA THR A 198 -26.20 7.91 -7.76
C THR A 198 -26.72 6.48 -7.59
N PRO A 199 -26.67 5.90 -6.38
CA PRO A 199 -27.29 4.59 -6.14
C PRO A 199 -28.80 4.57 -6.40
N ASP A 200 -29.49 5.72 -6.36
CA ASP A 200 -30.92 5.82 -6.69
C ASP A 200 -31.19 5.48 -8.18
N ASP A 201 -30.19 5.62 -9.04
CA ASP A 201 -30.27 5.35 -10.48
C ASP A 201 -29.94 3.88 -10.84
N VAL A 202 -29.57 3.06 -9.85
CA VAL A 202 -29.18 1.65 -10.07
C VAL A 202 -30.41 0.75 -10.06
N LEU A 203 -30.85 0.35 -11.26
CA LEU A 203 -32.10 -0.39 -11.46
C LEU A 203 -32.01 -1.88 -11.08
N ASP A 204 -30.81 -2.45 -11.03
CA ASP A 204 -30.52 -3.88 -10.86
C ASP A 204 -29.94 -4.24 -9.49
N MET A 205 -30.03 -3.35 -8.49
CA MET A 205 -29.42 -3.55 -7.16
C MET A 205 -29.82 -4.88 -6.48
N ARG A 206 -31.06 -5.35 -6.69
CA ARG A 206 -31.52 -6.65 -6.15
C ARG A 206 -30.80 -7.84 -6.77
N ASP A 207 -30.52 -7.79 -8.07
CA ASP A 207 -29.79 -8.85 -8.76
C ASP A 207 -28.32 -8.84 -8.33
N ARG A 208 -27.75 -7.65 -8.09
CA ARG A 208 -26.39 -7.50 -7.55
C ARG A 208 -26.25 -8.09 -6.15
N LEU A 209 -27.24 -7.89 -5.26
CA LEU A 209 -27.26 -8.52 -3.95
C LEU A 209 -27.23 -10.05 -4.04
N ALA A 210 -27.98 -10.63 -4.99
CA ALA A 210 -28.04 -12.08 -5.18
C ALA A 210 -26.74 -12.65 -5.78
N ALA A 211 -26.03 -11.86 -6.59
CA ALA A 211 -24.79 -12.25 -7.25
C ALA A 211 -23.51 -11.86 -6.48
N ALA A 212 -23.65 -11.19 -5.33
CA ALA A 212 -22.53 -10.64 -4.56
C ALA A 212 -21.57 -11.75 -4.10
N LEU A 213 -20.27 -11.49 -4.24
CA LEU A 213 -19.23 -12.37 -3.68
C LEU A 213 -19.27 -12.34 -2.15
N VAL A 214 -19.51 -11.16 -1.58
CA VAL A 214 -19.68 -10.96 -0.15
C VAL A 214 -21.05 -10.33 0.12
N PRO A 215 -21.92 -10.95 0.94
CA PRO A 215 -23.22 -10.37 1.28
C PRO A 215 -23.06 -8.97 1.88
N PHE A 216 -23.94 -8.05 1.46
CA PHE A 216 -23.99 -6.68 1.95
C PHE A 216 -25.44 -6.23 2.14
N ASP A 217 -25.63 -5.20 2.96
CA ASP A 217 -26.94 -4.64 3.27
C ASP A 217 -27.21 -3.37 2.47
N LEU A 218 -28.48 -2.96 2.42
CA LEU A 218 -28.90 -1.65 1.94
C LEU A 218 -29.35 -0.78 3.11
N ASP A 219 -29.14 0.54 3.01
CA ASP A 219 -29.72 1.49 3.95
C ASP A 219 -31.22 1.73 3.69
N GLU A 220 -31.84 2.60 4.49
CA GLU A 220 -33.27 2.93 4.38
C GLU A 220 -33.67 3.55 3.02
N ARG A 221 -32.70 4.11 2.29
CA ARG A 221 -32.89 4.67 0.94
C ARG A 221 -32.68 3.63 -0.16
N GLY A 222 -32.22 2.42 0.19
CA GLY A 222 -31.83 1.39 -0.76
C GLY A 222 -30.39 1.51 -1.24
N TRP A 223 -29.56 2.34 -0.62
CA TRP A 223 -28.16 2.50 -1.01
C TRP A 223 -27.31 1.37 -0.45
N PRO A 224 -26.36 0.83 -1.23
CA PRO A 224 -25.50 -0.26 -0.78
C PRO A 224 -24.62 0.20 0.37
N LEU A 225 -24.48 -0.64 1.40
CA LEU A 225 -23.62 -0.38 2.55
C LEU A 225 -22.39 -1.29 2.49
N HIS A 226 -21.20 -0.69 2.60
CA HIS A 226 -19.94 -1.42 2.62
C HIS A 226 -19.97 -2.52 3.70
N PRO A 227 -19.68 -3.79 3.37
CA PRO A 227 -19.91 -4.93 4.28
C PRO A 227 -19.04 -4.88 5.54
N ASN A 228 -17.83 -4.29 5.46
CA ASN A 228 -16.96 -4.08 6.63
C ASN A 228 -17.27 -2.80 7.44
N GLY A 229 -18.40 -2.14 7.17
CA GLY A 229 -18.81 -0.92 7.88
C GLY A 229 -18.33 0.38 7.23
N ARG A 230 -18.50 1.48 7.97
CA ARG A 230 -18.13 2.85 7.58
C ARG A 230 -16.66 2.95 7.20
N THR A 231 -16.40 3.67 6.12
CA THR A 231 -15.06 3.95 5.57
C THR A 231 -14.59 5.37 5.87
N GLY A 232 -15.52 6.27 6.21
CA GLY A 232 -15.30 7.71 6.28
C GLY A 232 -15.52 8.44 4.96
N ARG A 233 -15.87 7.70 3.90
CA ARG A 233 -15.93 8.19 2.52
C ARG A 233 -17.26 7.78 1.90
N THR A 234 -17.87 8.67 1.13
CA THR A 234 -19.09 8.41 0.36
C THR A 234 -18.81 8.71 -1.11
N GLY A 235 -19.84 8.65 -1.95
CA GLY A 235 -19.64 8.67 -3.39
C GLY A 235 -19.10 7.33 -3.90
N ARG A 236 -18.49 7.33 -5.09
CA ARG A 236 -17.80 6.17 -5.66
C ARG A 236 -16.49 6.57 -6.31
N ASN A 237 -15.47 5.74 -6.16
CA ASN A 237 -14.22 5.83 -6.91
C ASN A 237 -13.95 4.54 -7.71
N LEU A 238 -15.04 3.93 -8.16
CA LEU A 238 -15.10 2.68 -8.89
C LEU A 238 -16.21 2.81 -9.95
N GLY A 239 -16.13 1.98 -10.99
CA GLY A 239 -17.05 2.03 -12.12
C GLY A 239 -18.51 1.76 -11.75
N LYS A 240 -18.77 1.03 -10.66
CA LYS A 240 -20.12 0.67 -10.22
C LYS A 240 -20.40 1.05 -8.76
N TRP A 241 -21.65 1.34 -8.45
CA TRP A 241 -22.16 1.36 -7.08
C TRP A 241 -22.30 -0.08 -6.54
N GLY A 242 -22.01 -0.25 -5.25
CA GLY A 242 -21.96 -1.52 -4.55
C GLY A 242 -20.67 -2.30 -4.83
N GLU A 243 -20.80 -3.62 -4.97
CA GLU A 243 -19.68 -4.50 -5.21
C GLU A 243 -19.13 -4.37 -6.65
N ASN A 244 -17.83 -4.13 -6.77
CA ASN A 244 -17.07 -4.21 -8.01
C ASN A 244 -16.19 -5.47 -7.93
N GLN A 245 -16.50 -6.48 -8.73
CA GLN A 245 -15.84 -7.78 -8.65
C GLN A 245 -14.48 -7.75 -9.38
N ALA A 246 -13.47 -8.34 -8.74
CA ALA A 246 -12.16 -8.61 -9.28
C ALA A 246 -11.84 -10.12 -9.19
N ALA A 247 -10.78 -10.56 -9.86
CA ALA A 247 -10.29 -11.92 -9.75
C ALA A 247 -8.76 -11.94 -9.69
N ASP A 248 -8.21 -12.64 -8.68
CA ASP A 248 -6.78 -12.68 -8.37
C ASP A 248 -6.21 -14.10 -8.55
N PRO A 249 -5.52 -14.38 -9.67
CA PRO A 249 -4.87 -15.67 -9.92
C PRO A 249 -3.53 -15.75 -9.20
N ILE A 250 -3.51 -16.46 -8.08
CA ILE A 250 -2.29 -16.77 -7.33
C ILE A 250 -1.65 -17.98 -7.99
N VAL A 251 -0.56 -17.78 -8.74
CA VAL A 251 0.13 -18.87 -9.44
C VAL A 251 1.37 -19.28 -8.67
N VAL A 252 1.39 -20.52 -8.19
CA VAL A 252 2.52 -21.11 -7.47
C VAL A 252 3.05 -22.32 -8.23
N ALA A 253 4.37 -22.37 -8.41
CA ALA A 253 5.08 -23.47 -9.03
C ALA A 253 5.98 -24.19 -8.01
N GLY A 254 6.12 -25.51 -8.15
CA GLY A 254 6.95 -26.34 -7.27
C GLY A 254 6.29 -26.71 -5.94
N ASP A 255 7.06 -27.37 -5.07
CA ASP A 255 6.58 -27.90 -3.79
C ASP A 255 7.49 -27.51 -2.61
N GLY A 256 6.99 -27.76 -1.39
CA GLY A 256 7.75 -27.60 -0.15
C GLY A 256 8.47 -26.25 -0.02
N ALA A 257 9.79 -26.31 0.10
CA ALA A 257 10.67 -25.17 0.25
C ALA A 257 11.06 -24.52 -1.09
N ASP A 258 10.85 -25.19 -2.23
CA ASP A 258 11.25 -24.70 -3.56
C ASP A 258 10.12 -23.98 -4.31
N ARG A 259 8.94 -23.89 -3.67
CA ARG A 259 7.80 -23.12 -4.15
C ARG A 259 8.20 -21.71 -4.59
N LYS A 260 7.65 -21.31 -5.74
CA LYS A 260 7.76 -19.95 -6.25
C LYS A 260 6.39 -19.41 -6.63
N ILE A 261 6.16 -18.13 -6.38
CA ILE A 261 4.97 -17.39 -6.77
C ILE A 261 5.29 -16.45 -7.93
N LEU A 262 4.39 -16.37 -8.91
CA LEU A 262 4.46 -15.37 -9.97
C LEU A 262 3.81 -14.06 -9.50
N LEU A 263 4.54 -12.95 -9.63
CA LEU A 263 4.05 -11.60 -9.35
C LEU A 263 4.40 -10.67 -10.51
N ILE A 264 3.60 -9.61 -10.66
CA ILE A 264 3.88 -8.48 -11.54
C ILE A 264 4.28 -7.24 -10.75
N ARG A 265 5.02 -6.33 -11.36
CA ARG A 265 5.27 -5.00 -10.82
C ARG A 265 4.37 -3.99 -11.52
N ARG A 266 3.36 -3.50 -10.81
CA ARG A 266 2.40 -2.54 -11.36
C ARG A 266 3.08 -1.25 -11.80
N ASP A 267 2.65 -0.69 -12.91
CA ASP A 267 3.21 0.54 -13.48
C ASP A 267 2.83 1.81 -12.68
N ASP A 268 1.62 1.82 -12.11
CA ASP A 268 0.99 2.96 -11.45
C ASP A 268 1.57 3.26 -10.06
N ILE A 269 1.80 2.21 -9.27
CA ILE A 269 2.29 2.30 -7.89
C ILE A 269 3.70 1.72 -7.71
N GLY A 270 4.23 0.99 -8.70
CA GLY A 270 5.58 0.43 -8.66
C GLY A 270 5.79 -0.72 -7.66
N ALA A 271 4.71 -1.24 -7.06
CA ALA A 271 4.71 -2.34 -6.11
C ALA A 271 4.44 -3.70 -6.80
N TRP A 272 4.94 -4.77 -6.18
CA TRP A 272 4.68 -6.13 -6.63
C TRP A 272 3.28 -6.59 -6.24
N ALA A 273 2.55 -7.22 -7.15
CA ALA A 273 1.17 -7.64 -6.98
C ALA A 273 0.89 -9.00 -7.62
N ILE A 274 -0.24 -9.60 -7.25
CA ILE A 274 -0.81 -10.76 -7.93
C ILE A 274 -1.30 -10.22 -9.29
N PRO A 275 -1.09 -10.95 -10.41
CA PRO A 275 -1.50 -10.47 -11.72
C PRO A 275 -3.02 -10.62 -11.93
N GLY A 276 -3.80 -9.66 -11.46
CA GLY A 276 -5.25 -9.74 -11.37
C GLY A 276 -5.92 -8.41 -11.68
N GLY A 277 -7.21 -8.49 -11.99
CA GLY A 277 -7.96 -7.33 -12.46
C GLY A 277 -9.47 -7.49 -12.31
N MET A 278 -10.20 -6.53 -12.88
CA MET A 278 -11.65 -6.42 -12.73
C MET A 278 -12.37 -7.46 -13.60
N VAL A 279 -13.50 -7.96 -13.11
CA VAL A 279 -14.38 -8.84 -13.89
C VAL A 279 -15.14 -8.00 -14.91
N ASP A 280 -14.98 -8.33 -16.19
CA ASP A 280 -15.66 -7.65 -17.28
C ASP A 280 -17.18 -7.91 -17.28
N PRO A 281 -17.99 -7.00 -17.83
CA PRO A 281 -19.43 -7.22 -18.00
C PRO A 281 -19.74 -8.54 -18.74
N GLY A 282 -20.46 -9.44 -18.07
CA GLY A 282 -20.83 -10.76 -18.62
C GLY A 282 -19.73 -11.83 -18.52
N GLU A 283 -18.57 -11.49 -17.96
CA GLU A 283 -17.51 -12.44 -17.67
C GLU A 283 -17.73 -13.13 -16.32
N THR A 284 -17.22 -14.35 -16.18
CA THR A 284 -17.21 -15.09 -14.91
C THR A 284 -15.83 -15.01 -14.29
N ALA A 285 -15.70 -14.95 -12.96
CA ALA A 285 -14.40 -14.90 -12.28
C ALA A 285 -13.36 -15.93 -12.79
N PRO A 286 -13.69 -17.21 -13.07
CA PRO A 286 -12.71 -18.15 -13.66
C PRO A 286 -12.16 -17.75 -15.03
N LYS A 287 -12.96 -17.08 -15.86
CA LYS A 287 -12.51 -16.56 -17.16
C LYS A 287 -11.61 -15.34 -16.96
N THR A 288 -12.00 -14.44 -16.06
CA THR A 288 -11.20 -13.26 -15.65
C THR A 288 -9.82 -13.69 -15.14
N LEU A 289 -9.74 -14.69 -14.26
CA LEU A 289 -8.46 -15.22 -13.75
C LEU A 289 -7.49 -15.61 -14.88
N VAL A 290 -7.99 -16.25 -15.93
CA VAL A 290 -7.18 -16.70 -17.07
C VAL A 290 -6.84 -15.54 -18.00
N ARG A 291 -7.81 -14.65 -18.26
CA ARG A 291 -7.61 -13.46 -19.10
C ARG A 291 -6.54 -12.55 -18.50
N GLU A 292 -6.70 -12.13 -17.25
CA GLU A 292 -5.78 -11.23 -16.56
C GLU A 292 -4.36 -11.82 -16.47
N LEU A 293 -4.25 -13.10 -16.09
CA LEU A 293 -2.95 -13.78 -16.04
C LEU A 293 -2.26 -13.79 -17.41
N ARG A 294 -3.02 -14.00 -18.49
CA ARG A 294 -2.50 -14.01 -19.85
C ARG A 294 -2.11 -12.61 -20.31
N GLU A 295 -2.94 -11.61 -20.04
CA GLU A 295 -2.71 -10.21 -20.44
C GLU A 295 -1.50 -9.63 -19.71
N GLU A 296 -1.38 -9.85 -18.40
CA GLU A 296 -0.34 -9.21 -17.58
C GLU A 296 0.99 -9.99 -17.52
N THR A 297 0.98 -11.30 -17.79
CA THR A 297 2.19 -12.14 -17.69
C THR A 297 2.49 -13.00 -18.91
N GLY A 298 1.58 -13.07 -19.89
CA GLY A 298 1.70 -13.97 -21.04
C GLY A 298 1.49 -15.45 -20.71
N VAL A 299 1.12 -15.80 -19.47
CA VAL A 299 0.92 -17.17 -19.02
C VAL A 299 -0.51 -17.60 -19.27
N ASP A 300 -0.70 -18.67 -20.06
CA ASP A 300 -2.02 -19.21 -20.38
C ASP A 300 -2.30 -20.49 -19.60
N LEU A 301 -3.26 -20.44 -18.68
CA LEU A 301 -3.71 -21.56 -17.86
C LEU A 301 -5.18 -21.95 -18.16
N THR A 302 -5.64 -21.73 -19.40
CA THR A 302 -7.03 -22.04 -19.82
C THR A 302 -7.45 -23.48 -19.50
N ASP A 303 -6.52 -24.45 -19.62
CA ASP A 303 -6.79 -25.88 -19.35
C ASP A 303 -6.53 -26.30 -17.90
N THR A 304 -6.19 -25.35 -17.02
CA THR A 304 -5.94 -25.63 -15.60
C THR A 304 -7.12 -25.19 -14.76
N THR A 305 -7.63 -26.09 -13.91
CA THR A 305 -8.67 -25.73 -12.94
C THR A 305 -8.03 -25.20 -11.65
N PRO A 306 -8.26 -23.93 -11.28
CA PRO A 306 -7.73 -23.40 -10.03
C PRO A 306 -8.55 -23.86 -8.84
N VAL A 307 -7.94 -23.78 -7.65
CA VAL A 307 -8.65 -23.90 -6.38
C VAL A 307 -9.12 -22.51 -5.97
N ILE A 308 -10.43 -22.30 -5.85
CA ILE A 308 -10.95 -21.07 -5.24
C ILE A 308 -10.62 -21.08 -3.75
N LEU A 309 -9.77 -20.15 -3.32
CA LEU A 309 -9.39 -20.02 -1.92
C LEU A 309 -10.43 -19.23 -1.15
N SER A 310 -10.88 -18.11 -1.73
CA SER A 310 -11.85 -17.24 -1.07
C SER A 310 -12.56 -16.27 -2.01
N ARG A 311 -13.60 -15.65 -1.44
CA ARG A 311 -14.37 -14.53 -1.97
C ARG A 311 -14.42 -13.50 -0.85
N VAL A 312 -13.71 -12.39 -0.99
CA VAL A 312 -13.51 -11.43 0.11
C VAL A 312 -13.57 -10.00 -0.38
N VAL A 313 -13.97 -9.09 0.50
CA VAL A 313 -13.79 -7.66 0.28
C VAL A 313 -12.31 -7.34 0.43
N VAL A 314 -11.75 -6.69 -0.58
CA VAL A 314 -10.36 -6.27 -0.59
C VAL A 314 -10.25 -4.95 0.15
N SER A 315 -9.23 -4.80 1.00
CA SER A 315 -8.94 -3.53 1.67
C SER A 315 -8.31 -2.55 0.66
N ASP A 316 -9.14 -2.07 -0.26
CA ASP A 316 -8.77 -1.22 -1.36
C ASP A 316 -9.03 0.25 -1.02
N TRP A 317 -8.12 1.08 -1.52
CA TRP A 317 -8.06 2.49 -1.25
C TRP A 317 -9.19 3.27 -1.93
N ARG A 318 -9.78 2.70 -2.98
CA ARG A 318 -10.96 3.21 -3.73
C ARG A 318 -12.28 2.94 -3.02
N ASN A 319 -12.29 2.11 -1.97
CA ASN A 319 -13.52 1.76 -1.26
C ASN A 319 -14.14 3.00 -0.59
N THR A 320 -15.47 3.08 -0.70
CA THR A 320 -16.34 4.03 -0.02
C THR A 320 -17.43 3.28 0.73
N ASP A 321 -18.29 4.01 1.43
CA ASP A 321 -19.47 3.45 2.08
C ASP A 321 -20.45 2.78 1.11
N HIS A 322 -20.38 3.10 -0.19
CA HIS A 322 -21.37 2.70 -1.19
C HIS A 322 -20.76 2.05 -2.44
N ALA A 323 -19.43 1.90 -2.52
CA ALA A 323 -18.76 1.20 -3.61
C ALA A 323 -17.46 0.57 -3.09
N TRP A 324 -17.22 -0.70 -3.41
CA TRP A 324 -16.01 -1.40 -2.96
C TRP A 324 -15.54 -2.48 -3.93
N VAL A 325 -14.29 -2.89 -3.78
CA VAL A 325 -13.73 -4.05 -4.48
C VAL A 325 -13.97 -5.32 -3.66
N ALA A 326 -14.52 -6.35 -4.30
CA ALA A 326 -14.49 -7.71 -3.78
C ALA A 326 -13.83 -8.63 -4.80
N SER A 327 -12.99 -9.54 -4.33
CA SER A 327 -12.20 -10.40 -5.22
C SER A 327 -12.49 -11.88 -4.99
N THR A 328 -12.50 -12.64 -6.08
CA THR A 328 -12.32 -14.09 -6.06
C THR A 328 -10.83 -14.41 -6.18
N ALA A 329 -10.21 -14.85 -5.09
CA ALA A 329 -8.82 -15.28 -5.08
C ALA A 329 -8.73 -16.79 -5.34
N ALA A 330 -7.89 -17.18 -6.28
CA ALA A 330 -7.78 -18.57 -6.70
C ALA A 330 -6.33 -19.01 -6.91
N LEU A 331 -6.00 -20.21 -6.46
CA LEU A 331 -4.67 -20.79 -6.55
C LEU A 331 -4.57 -21.70 -7.77
N PHE A 332 -3.60 -21.38 -8.64
CA PHE A 332 -3.08 -22.28 -9.66
C PHE A 332 -1.80 -22.91 -9.15
N GLN A 333 -1.72 -24.25 -9.16
CA GLN A 333 -0.51 -24.98 -8.77
C GLN A 333 0.11 -25.63 -10.01
N LEU A 334 1.37 -25.31 -10.28
CA LEU A 334 2.15 -25.85 -11.39
C LEU A 334 3.30 -26.71 -10.84
N PRO A 335 3.73 -27.76 -11.57
CA PRO A 335 4.92 -28.52 -11.18
C PRO A 335 6.19 -27.67 -11.26
N ASP A 336 6.30 -26.82 -12.29
CA ASP A 336 7.49 -26.04 -12.60
C ASP A 336 7.13 -24.61 -12.99
N VAL A 337 8.11 -23.71 -12.87
CA VAL A 337 7.97 -22.33 -13.35
C VAL A 337 7.81 -22.30 -14.87
N VAL A 338 6.96 -21.42 -15.36
CA VAL A 338 6.77 -21.17 -16.80
C VAL A 338 7.28 -19.79 -17.18
N PRO A 339 7.66 -19.55 -18.45
CA PRO A 339 8.03 -18.23 -18.91
C PRO A 339 6.91 -17.22 -18.64
N ALA A 340 7.26 -16.10 -18.03
CA ALA A 340 6.37 -14.97 -17.80
C ALA A 340 7.04 -13.71 -18.34
N THR A 341 6.26 -12.84 -18.95
CA THR A 341 6.70 -11.55 -19.50
C THR A 341 5.66 -10.51 -19.15
N ALA A 342 6.11 -9.36 -18.64
CA ALA A 342 5.22 -8.28 -18.27
C ALA A 342 4.40 -7.82 -19.48
N GLY A 343 3.09 -7.72 -19.28
CA GLY A 343 2.13 -7.20 -20.24
C GLY A 343 1.79 -5.74 -20.01
N ASP A 344 0.57 -5.36 -20.40
CA ASP A 344 0.14 -3.97 -20.59
C ASP A 344 0.44 -3.04 -19.40
N ASP A 345 -0.17 -3.31 -18.23
CA ASP A 345 -0.07 -2.43 -17.05
C ASP A 345 1.02 -2.89 -16.05
N ALA A 346 1.94 -3.74 -16.50
CA ALA A 346 3.04 -4.28 -15.70
C ALA A 346 4.41 -3.87 -16.26
N THR A 347 5.25 -3.33 -15.38
CA THR A 347 6.65 -3.01 -15.73
C THR A 347 7.59 -4.21 -15.65
N ASP A 348 7.17 -5.26 -14.94
CA ASP A 348 7.97 -6.47 -14.70
C ASP A 348 7.05 -7.65 -14.32
N ALA A 349 7.50 -8.88 -14.59
CA ALA A 349 6.81 -10.11 -14.21
C ALA A 349 7.84 -11.17 -13.82
N ARG A 350 7.82 -11.65 -12.57
CA ARG A 350 8.87 -12.53 -12.03
C ARG A 350 8.35 -13.57 -11.06
N TRP A 351 9.10 -14.66 -11.01
CA TRP A 351 8.92 -15.72 -10.01
C TRP A 351 9.77 -15.45 -8.77
N PHE A 352 9.13 -15.43 -7.61
CA PHE A 352 9.77 -15.24 -6.31
C PHE A 352 9.63 -16.48 -5.45
N ARG A 353 10.63 -16.80 -4.64
CA ARG A 353 10.52 -17.86 -3.63
C ARG A 353 9.32 -17.57 -2.71
N PHE A 354 8.47 -18.57 -2.48
CA PHE A 354 7.23 -18.43 -1.71
C PHE A 354 7.11 -19.53 -0.66
N VAL A 355 7.62 -19.23 0.53
CA VAL A 355 7.50 -20.10 1.71
C VAL A 355 6.41 -19.58 2.65
N ASP A 356 6.50 -18.30 2.97
CA ASP A 356 5.49 -17.55 3.72
C ASP A 356 5.45 -16.10 3.21
N VAL A 357 4.40 -15.38 3.61
CA VAL A 357 4.14 -14.00 3.16
C VAL A 357 5.13 -13.01 3.75
N ALA A 358 5.62 -13.23 4.97
CA ALA A 358 6.54 -12.31 5.64
C ALA A 358 7.89 -12.29 4.93
N GLN A 359 8.47 -13.45 4.62
CA GLN A 359 9.70 -13.57 3.86
C GLN A 359 9.58 -13.00 2.45
N LEU A 360 8.42 -13.20 1.81
CA LEU A 360 8.14 -12.61 0.49
C LEU A 360 8.10 -11.08 0.59
N ALA A 361 7.37 -10.52 1.55
CA ALA A 361 7.28 -9.08 1.77
C ALA A 361 8.66 -8.47 2.07
N ASP A 362 9.43 -9.08 2.97
CA ASP A 362 10.80 -8.65 3.30
C ASP A 362 11.71 -8.67 2.07
N LYS A 363 11.61 -9.71 1.24
CA LYS A 363 12.39 -9.84 0.00
C LYS A 363 12.08 -8.72 -1.00
N LEU A 364 10.83 -8.28 -1.04
CA LEU A 364 10.34 -7.27 -1.98
C LEU A 364 10.44 -5.84 -1.44
N ALA A 365 10.67 -5.66 -0.12
CA ALA A 365 10.67 -4.34 0.52
C ALA A 365 11.65 -3.33 -0.11
N ALA A 366 12.84 -3.78 -0.51
CA ALA A 366 13.84 -2.94 -1.18
C ALA A 366 13.55 -2.70 -2.68
N ASP A 367 12.55 -3.38 -3.25
CA ASP A 367 12.21 -3.35 -4.67
C ASP A 367 10.72 -3.05 -4.89
N GLY A 368 10.24 -1.93 -4.33
CA GLY A 368 8.85 -1.46 -4.51
C GLY A 368 7.83 -2.05 -3.53
N GLY A 369 8.19 -3.08 -2.77
CA GLY A 369 7.32 -3.71 -1.78
C GLY A 369 6.23 -4.58 -2.39
N LEU A 370 5.50 -5.28 -1.51
CA LEU A 370 4.33 -6.08 -1.88
C LEU A 370 3.07 -5.23 -1.71
N TYR A 371 2.15 -5.31 -2.67
CA TYR A 371 0.89 -4.59 -2.62
C TYR A 371 0.07 -5.04 -1.40
N GLU A 372 -0.12 -4.13 -0.46
CA GLU A 372 -0.63 -4.45 0.89
C GLU A 372 -2.00 -5.12 0.87
N ALA A 373 -2.87 -4.72 -0.06
CA ALA A 373 -4.21 -5.30 -0.21
C ALA A 373 -4.19 -6.79 -0.58
N HIS A 374 -3.08 -7.31 -1.11
CA HIS A 374 -2.90 -8.71 -1.44
C HIS A 374 -2.35 -9.56 -0.29
N LEU A 375 -1.85 -8.95 0.80
CA LEU A 375 -1.31 -9.71 1.93
C LEU A 375 -2.30 -10.76 2.46
N PRO A 376 -3.60 -10.44 2.71
CA PRO A 376 -4.55 -11.43 3.20
C PRO A 376 -4.81 -12.57 2.21
N LEU A 377 -4.78 -12.30 0.89
CA LEU A 377 -4.99 -13.30 -0.15
C LEU A 377 -3.80 -14.27 -0.22
N LEU A 378 -2.59 -13.71 -0.16
CA LEU A 378 -1.35 -14.47 -0.15
C LEU A 378 -1.20 -15.32 1.12
N THR A 379 -1.67 -14.82 2.28
CA THR A 379 -1.67 -15.59 3.53
C THR A 379 -2.55 -16.82 3.39
N GLN A 380 -3.76 -16.68 2.82
CA GLN A 380 -4.65 -17.81 2.59
C GLN A 380 -4.04 -18.86 1.65
N ALA A 381 -3.34 -18.41 0.59
CA ALA A 381 -2.63 -19.32 -0.30
C ALA A 381 -1.48 -20.05 0.43
N ALA A 382 -0.69 -19.34 1.23
CA ALA A 382 0.39 -19.93 2.02
C ALA A 382 -0.15 -20.98 3.02
N ASP A 383 -1.22 -20.65 3.73
CA ASP A 383 -1.88 -21.54 4.70
C ASP A 383 -2.44 -22.80 4.03
N TYR A 384 -3.13 -22.63 2.89
CA TYR A 384 -3.66 -23.75 2.11
C TYR A 384 -2.57 -24.70 1.63
N LEU A 385 -1.45 -24.15 1.16
CA LEU A 385 -0.30 -24.92 0.70
C LEU A 385 0.46 -25.59 1.85
N ALA A 386 0.49 -24.98 3.05
CA ALA A 386 1.16 -25.56 4.22
C ALA A 386 0.38 -26.72 4.86
N ALA A 387 -0.94 -26.79 4.62
CA ALA A 387 -1.80 -27.87 5.10
C ALA A 387 -1.71 -29.15 4.25
N ARG A 388 -0.85 -29.20 3.24
CA ARG A 388 -0.67 -30.30 2.28
C ARG A 388 0.79 -30.71 2.23
#